data_AF-A0AAW8KUH2-F1
#
_entry.id   AF-A0AAW8KUH2-F1
#
_cell.length_a   1.000
_cell.length_b   1.000
_cell.length_c   1.000
_cell.angle_alpha   90.00
_cell.angle_beta   90.00
_cell.angle_gamma   90.00
#
_symmetry.space_group_name_H-M   'P 1'
#
loop_
_entity.id
_entity.type
_entity.pdbx_description
1 polymer ?
#
loop_
_entity_poly.entity_id
_entity_poly.type
_entity_poly.pdbx_seq_one_letter_code
_entity_poly.pdbx_strand_id
1 'polypeptide(L)'
;MNANSKALIPVVQLSDHEQEVQRALQICNACRYCESFCAVFAAMTKRLEFNQADIHYLANLCHNCGACLHACQYAPPHEFGVNIPKAMAQVRLETYQEFATPQPLGRLYKSVGIPFVSALTLIFFFCMLAVVWYKGTDLFAGYQGNFYAIFPHNFLALLFGATFTVAIVLLGIGISKFWRQTSKVIHGKVEKPDLVQATQNVLTLKYLDGGHGKGCNEQDDRYTQIRRVFHHLTFYGFMLCFAATGVATLYHYFLDLHAPYPYLSLPVILGTLGGIGLVVGPAGLLYLNLKRHPLHGDREQKPVDRGFIFLLLIVSASGLALMAFRNTPYMALLLIFHLATVMTFFITMPFG
;
A
#
# COMPACT_ATOMS: atom_id res chain seq x y z
N MET A 1 7.78 15.34 55.84
CA MET A 1 7.86 14.12 55.00
C MET A 1 7.10 14.39 53.71
N ASN A 2 7.77 14.97 52.71
CA ASN A 2 7.17 15.24 51.40
C ASN A 2 7.59 14.11 50.46
N ALA A 3 6.73 13.11 50.30
CA ALA A 3 6.91 12.09 49.28
C ALA A 3 6.78 12.76 47.90
N ASN A 4 7.87 12.69 47.14
CA ASN A 4 7.99 13.24 45.80
C ASN A 4 7.07 12.47 44.87
N SER A 5 5.94 13.05 44.48
CA SER A 5 4.92 12.50 43.56
C SER A 5 5.39 12.43 42.09
N LYS A 6 6.71 12.32 41.85
CA LYS A 6 7.31 12.26 40.53
C LYS A 6 7.84 10.86 40.24
N ALA A 7 6.95 10.00 39.74
CA ALA A 7 7.19 8.99 38.70
C ALA A 7 6.04 7.97 38.71
N LEU A 8 4.82 8.41 38.39
CA LEU A 8 3.82 7.46 37.94
C LEU A 8 4.31 6.92 36.59
N ILE A 9 4.74 5.66 36.56
CA ILE A 9 4.99 4.95 35.31
C ILE A 9 3.64 4.95 34.58
N PRO A 10 3.50 5.59 33.41
CA PRO A 10 2.26 5.50 32.66
C PRO A 10 2.07 4.03 32.30
N VAL A 11 1.11 3.37 32.95
CA VAL A 11 0.64 2.07 32.50
C VAL A 11 -0.05 2.33 31.18
N VAL A 12 0.61 2.00 30.07
CA VAL A 12 0.00 2.04 28.75
C VAL A 12 -1.12 1.01 28.77
N GLN A 13 -2.35 1.49 28.86
CA GLN A 13 -3.52 0.61 28.76
C GLN A 13 -3.68 0.18 27.32
N LEU A 14 -3.67 -1.13 27.11
CA LEU A 14 -3.91 -1.71 25.79
C LEU A 14 -5.38 -1.52 25.39
N SER A 15 -5.63 -1.24 24.11
CA SER A 15 -6.98 -1.28 23.53
C SER A 15 -7.56 -2.69 23.56
N ASP A 16 -8.87 -2.86 23.39
CA ASP A 16 -9.50 -4.19 23.34
C ASP A 16 -8.89 -5.07 22.23
N HIS A 17 -8.56 -4.48 21.07
CA HIS A 17 -7.89 -5.20 19.98
C HIS A 17 -6.45 -5.58 20.32
N GLU A 18 -5.70 -4.69 20.97
CA GLU A 18 -4.34 -4.98 21.43
C GLU A 18 -4.35 -6.07 22.51
N GLN A 19 -5.30 -6.04 23.45
CA GLN A 19 -5.48 -7.08 24.47
C GLN A 19 -5.80 -8.44 23.83
N GLU A 20 -6.65 -8.48 22.80
CA GLU A 20 -6.94 -9.72 22.07
C GLU A 20 -5.72 -10.25 21.33
N VAL A 21 -4.93 -9.38 20.68
CA VAL A 21 -3.65 -9.78 20.09
C VAL A 21 -2.69 -10.31 21.16
N GLN A 22 -2.57 -9.64 22.30
CA GLN A 22 -1.73 -10.07 23.41
C GLN A 22 -2.12 -11.47 23.88
N ARG A 23 -3.41 -11.71 24.14
CA ARG A 23 -3.96 -13.00 24.56
C ARG A 23 -3.67 -14.09 23.52
N ALA A 24 -3.97 -13.82 22.26
CA ALA A 24 -3.75 -14.78 21.18
C ALA A 24 -2.26 -15.10 21.01
N LEU A 25 -1.36 -14.11 21.12
CA LEU A 25 0.09 -14.31 21.05
C LEU A 25 0.63 -15.10 22.25
N GLN A 26 0.12 -14.90 23.46
CA GLN A 26 0.49 -15.70 24.63
C GLN A 26 0.14 -17.18 24.43
N ILE A 27 -1.08 -17.47 23.95
CA ILE A 27 -1.51 -18.84 23.62
C ILE A 27 -0.63 -19.41 22.49
N CYS A 28 -0.38 -18.64 21.44
CA CYS A 28 0.49 -19.04 20.33
C CYS A 28 1.92 -19.35 20.81
N ASN A 29 2.48 -18.56 21.73
CA ASN A 29 3.83 -18.72 22.25
C ASN A 29 3.96 -19.94 23.18
N ALA A 30 2.87 -20.32 23.86
CA ALA A 30 2.81 -21.56 24.64
C ALA A 30 2.68 -22.80 23.74
N CYS A 31 1.82 -22.74 22.72
CA CYS A 31 1.50 -23.87 21.84
C CYS A 31 2.58 -24.15 20.79
N ARG A 32 3.12 -23.10 20.15
CA ARG A 32 4.18 -23.13 19.11
C ARG A 32 3.97 -24.02 17.88
N TYR A 33 2.81 -24.66 17.74
CA TYR A 33 2.50 -25.53 16.60
C TYR A 33 2.67 -24.85 15.24
N CYS A 34 2.32 -23.56 15.16
CA CYS A 34 2.35 -22.79 13.91
C CYS A 34 3.72 -22.16 13.58
N GLU A 35 4.80 -22.44 14.33
CA GLU A 35 6.05 -21.67 14.26
C GLU A 35 6.77 -21.72 12.90
N SER A 36 6.57 -22.79 12.12
CA SER A 36 7.15 -22.96 10.78
C SER A 36 6.25 -22.48 9.63
N PHE A 37 5.00 -22.08 9.92
CA PHE A 37 4.01 -21.69 8.90
C PHE A 37 4.07 -20.21 8.51
N CYS A 38 4.81 -19.37 9.24
CA CYS A 38 4.95 -17.96 8.90
C CYS A 38 6.17 -17.34 9.60
N ALA A 39 6.92 -16.51 8.87
CA ALA A 39 8.08 -15.80 9.41
C ALA A 39 7.74 -14.84 10.58
N VAL A 40 6.47 -14.45 10.75
CA VAL A 40 6.02 -13.69 11.93
C VAL A 40 6.22 -14.49 13.21
N PHE A 41 5.99 -15.80 13.21
CA PHE A 41 6.16 -16.60 14.42
C PHE A 41 7.64 -16.68 14.83
N ALA A 42 8.57 -16.72 13.88
CA ALA A 42 10.00 -16.63 14.17
C ALA A 42 10.40 -15.31 14.85
N ALA A 43 9.69 -14.22 14.56
CA ALA A 43 9.85 -12.96 15.29
C ALA A 43 9.16 -13.01 16.66
N MET A 44 7.96 -13.59 16.74
CA MET A 44 7.19 -13.73 17.98
C MET A 44 7.92 -14.55 19.05
N THR A 45 8.50 -15.71 18.70
CA THR A 45 9.13 -16.64 19.66
C THR A 45 10.41 -16.09 20.30
N LYS A 46 10.90 -14.93 19.86
CA LYS A 46 12.01 -14.22 20.49
C LYS A 46 11.58 -13.35 21.68
N ARG A 47 10.28 -13.36 22.02
CA ARG A 47 9.66 -12.50 23.02
C ARG A 47 9.00 -13.35 24.10
N LEU A 48 9.10 -12.87 25.35
CA LEU A 48 8.44 -13.47 26.51
C LEU A 48 7.12 -12.77 26.82
N GLU A 49 7.07 -11.46 26.59
CA GLU A 49 5.91 -10.61 26.78
C GLU A 49 5.59 -9.87 25.49
N PHE A 50 4.33 -9.43 25.35
CA PHE A 50 3.85 -8.70 24.19
C PHE A 50 3.27 -7.37 24.66
N ASN A 51 4.11 -6.35 24.77
CA ASN A 51 3.65 -4.99 25.05
C ASN A 51 3.09 -4.32 23.78
N GLN A 52 2.57 -3.11 23.88
CA GLN A 52 2.00 -2.38 22.76
C GLN A 52 2.94 -2.27 21.54
N ALA A 53 4.22 -1.97 21.76
CA ALA A 53 5.18 -1.83 20.66
C ALA A 53 5.48 -3.17 19.97
N ASP A 54 5.50 -4.28 20.72
CA ASP A 54 5.60 -5.63 20.16
C ASP A 54 4.37 -5.98 19.33
N ILE A 55 3.17 -5.67 19.85
CA ILE A 55 1.89 -5.91 19.18
C ILE A 55 1.83 -5.13 17.87
N HIS A 56 2.16 -3.84 17.87
CA HIS A 56 2.20 -3.00 16.67
C HIS A 56 3.22 -3.48 15.63
N TYR A 57 4.41 -3.89 16.08
CA TYR A 57 5.44 -4.46 15.22
C TYR A 57 4.96 -5.75 14.55
N LEU A 58 4.44 -6.70 15.33
CA LEU A 58 3.98 -8.00 14.81
C LEU A 58 2.73 -7.87 13.93
N ALA A 59 1.80 -6.96 14.25
CA ALA A 59 0.62 -6.69 13.43
C ALA A 59 0.99 -6.19 12.03
N ASN A 60 2.03 -5.36 11.92
CA ASN A 60 2.53 -4.83 10.66
C ASN A 60 3.50 -5.78 9.93
N LEU A 61 3.99 -6.83 10.60
CA LEU A 61 4.72 -7.94 9.98
C LEU A 61 3.79 -9.02 9.42
N CYS A 62 2.57 -9.11 9.98
CA CYS A 62 1.53 -10.02 9.53
C CYS A 62 0.90 -9.54 8.21
N HIS A 63 0.84 -10.43 7.21
CA HIS A 63 0.14 -10.17 5.94
C HIS A 63 -1.17 -10.96 5.79
N ASN A 64 -1.78 -11.37 6.91
CA ASN A 64 -3.04 -12.12 6.91
C ASN A 64 -3.00 -13.44 6.14
N CYS A 65 -1.85 -14.10 6.07
CA CYS A 65 -1.61 -15.31 5.26
C CYS A 65 -2.61 -16.46 5.52
N GLY A 66 -3.26 -16.51 6.69
CA GLY A 66 -4.31 -17.49 7.01
C GLY A 66 -3.78 -18.88 7.39
N ALA A 67 -2.56 -19.25 7.01
CA ALA A 67 -1.96 -20.55 7.30
C ALA A 67 -2.01 -20.92 8.79
N CYS A 68 -1.73 -19.96 9.67
CA CYS A 68 -1.82 -20.17 11.11
C CYS A 68 -3.25 -20.36 11.62
N LEU A 69 -4.27 -19.80 10.96
CA LEU A 69 -5.66 -20.03 11.34
C LEU A 69 -6.10 -21.45 10.96
N HIS A 70 -5.82 -21.87 9.71
CA HIS A 70 -6.19 -23.20 9.24
C HIS A 70 -5.51 -24.33 10.03
N ALA A 71 -4.28 -24.11 10.49
CA ALA A 71 -3.55 -25.09 11.29
C ALA A 71 -3.86 -25.03 12.80
N CYS A 72 -4.57 -24.01 13.28
CA CYS A 72 -4.72 -23.79 14.72
C CYS A 72 -5.72 -24.77 15.34
N GLN A 73 -5.25 -25.54 16.32
CA GLN A 73 -6.09 -26.43 17.15
C GLN A 73 -7.10 -25.66 18.02
N TYR A 74 -6.83 -24.37 18.25
CA TYR A 74 -7.63 -23.48 19.07
C TYR A 74 -8.41 -22.44 18.26
N ALA A 75 -8.47 -22.57 16.93
CA ALA A 75 -9.30 -21.73 16.09
C ALA A 75 -10.79 -21.91 16.43
N PRO A 76 -11.65 -20.91 16.14
CA PRO A 76 -13.09 -21.08 16.28
C PRO A 76 -13.58 -22.36 15.56
N PRO A 77 -14.50 -23.13 16.16
CA PRO A 77 -15.32 -22.81 17.33
C PRO A 77 -14.74 -23.21 18.70
N HIS A 78 -13.44 -23.55 18.81
CA HIS A 78 -12.82 -23.86 20.10
C HIS A 78 -13.02 -22.73 21.13
N GLU A 79 -13.12 -23.06 22.43
CA GLU A 79 -13.41 -22.09 23.50
C GLU A 79 -12.44 -20.91 23.57
N PHE A 80 -11.15 -21.15 23.28
CA PHE A 80 -10.14 -20.09 23.18
C PHE A 80 -10.30 -19.18 21.95
N GLY A 81 -11.02 -19.63 20.91
CA GLY A 81 -11.41 -18.85 19.75
C GLY A 81 -10.27 -18.12 19.03
N VAL A 82 -9.06 -18.68 18.99
CA VAL A 82 -7.85 -17.99 18.53
C VAL A 82 -7.93 -17.69 17.04
N ASN A 83 -8.07 -16.40 16.71
CA ASN A 83 -8.05 -15.92 15.33
C ASN A 83 -6.98 -14.82 15.16
N ILE A 84 -5.72 -15.27 15.10
CA ILE A 84 -4.58 -14.34 15.02
C ILE A 84 -4.58 -13.47 13.75
N PRO A 85 -4.96 -13.93 12.55
CA PRO A 85 -5.00 -13.04 11.38
C PRO A 85 -6.02 -11.90 11.55
N LYS A 86 -7.20 -12.17 12.11
CA LYS A 86 -8.22 -11.15 12.35
C LYS A 86 -7.76 -10.15 13.42
N ALA A 87 -7.29 -10.64 14.57
CA ALA A 87 -6.81 -9.78 15.66
C ALA A 87 -5.68 -8.85 15.19
N MET A 88 -4.70 -9.38 14.45
CA MET A 88 -3.61 -8.59 13.87
C MET A 88 -4.09 -7.57 12.83
N ALA A 89 -5.11 -7.90 12.02
CA ALA A 89 -5.68 -6.95 11.06
C ALA A 89 -6.36 -5.76 11.73
N GLN A 90 -7.06 -5.99 12.85
CA GLN A 90 -7.72 -4.92 13.60
C GLN A 90 -6.70 -3.93 14.16
N VAL A 91 -5.68 -4.42 14.85
CA VAL A 91 -4.59 -3.56 15.35
C VAL A 91 -3.85 -2.88 14.20
N ARG A 92 -3.53 -3.58 13.10
CA ARG A 92 -2.84 -2.97 11.97
C ARG A 92 -3.62 -1.77 11.41
N LEU A 93 -4.93 -1.91 11.27
CA LEU A 93 -5.80 -0.82 10.82
C LEU A 93 -5.79 0.37 11.79
N GLU A 94 -5.69 0.15 13.09
CA GLU A 94 -5.52 1.21 14.09
C GLU A 94 -4.16 1.91 13.92
N THR A 95 -3.08 1.14 13.73
CA THR A 95 -1.74 1.72 13.53
C THR A 95 -1.65 2.58 12.27
N TYR A 96 -2.33 2.22 11.17
CA TYR A 96 -2.39 3.05 9.97
C TYR A 96 -2.98 4.43 10.27
N GLN A 97 -4.00 4.50 11.12
CA GLN A 97 -4.64 5.76 11.51
C GLN A 97 -3.79 6.56 12.50
N GLU A 98 -3.18 5.88 13.46
CA GLU A 98 -2.35 6.51 14.49
C GLU A 98 -1.12 7.19 13.88
N PHE A 99 -0.47 6.52 12.93
CA PHE A 99 0.75 7.02 12.30
C PHE A 99 0.51 7.90 11.08
N ALA A 100 -0.69 7.87 10.49
CA ALA A 100 -1.08 8.80 9.44
C ALA A 100 -0.95 10.27 9.89
N THR A 101 -0.48 11.13 8.98
CA THR A 101 -0.32 12.56 9.23
C THR A 101 -0.94 13.35 8.08
N PRO A 102 -1.94 14.23 8.33
CA PRO A 102 -2.68 14.42 9.58
C PRO A 102 -3.67 13.26 9.86
N GLN A 103 -3.85 12.90 11.14
CA GLN A 103 -4.68 11.75 11.55
C GLN A 103 -6.16 11.81 11.09
N PRO A 104 -6.85 12.96 11.07
CA PRO A 104 -8.25 13.02 10.62
C PRO A 104 -8.45 12.51 9.18
N LEU A 105 -7.49 12.75 8.29
CA LEU A 105 -7.56 12.24 6.91
C LEU A 105 -7.41 10.72 6.85
N GLY A 106 -6.53 10.13 7.67
CA GLY A 106 -6.43 8.68 7.80
C GLY A 106 -7.73 8.04 8.33
N ARG A 107 -8.43 8.70 9.25
CA ARG A 107 -9.75 8.24 9.73
C ARG A 107 -10.83 8.32 8.67
N LEU A 108 -10.85 9.40 7.88
CA LEU A 108 -11.82 9.56 6.79
C LEU A 108 -11.61 8.53 5.67
N TYR A 109 -10.34 8.27 5.30
CA TYR A 109 -10.03 7.28 4.28
C TYR A 109 -10.49 5.87 4.69
N LYS A 110 -10.34 5.53 5.99
CA LYS A 110 -10.73 4.24 6.58
C LYS A 110 -12.17 3.82 6.28
N SER A 111 -13.12 4.76 6.36
CA SER A 111 -14.55 4.45 6.32
C SER A 111 -15.16 4.47 4.92
N VAL A 112 -14.51 5.11 3.94
CA VAL A 112 -15.17 5.45 2.67
C VAL A 112 -14.49 4.85 1.44
N GLY A 113 -13.22 4.45 1.48
CA GLY A 113 -12.60 3.62 0.43
C GLY A 113 -12.84 4.11 -1.02
N ILE A 114 -13.57 3.31 -1.81
CA ILE A 114 -13.90 3.59 -3.23
C ILE A 114 -14.66 4.93 -3.42
N PRO A 115 -15.81 5.20 -2.77
CA PRO A 115 -16.50 6.47 -2.94
C PRO A 115 -15.61 7.71 -2.69
N PHE A 116 -14.68 7.63 -1.74
CA PHE A 116 -13.77 8.75 -1.46
C PHE A 116 -12.77 9.00 -2.59
N VAL A 117 -12.09 7.95 -3.09
CA VAL A 117 -11.15 8.10 -4.21
C VAL A 117 -11.88 8.50 -5.50
N SER A 118 -13.10 7.99 -5.73
CA SER A 118 -13.92 8.36 -6.88
C SER A 118 -14.34 9.83 -6.82
N ALA A 119 -14.81 10.31 -5.67
CA ALA A 119 -15.18 11.72 -5.48
C ALA A 119 -13.97 12.63 -5.71
N LEU A 120 -12.81 12.30 -5.14
CA LEU A 120 -11.60 13.10 -5.31
C LEU A 120 -11.10 13.11 -6.77
N THR A 121 -11.20 11.97 -7.47
CA THR A 121 -10.86 11.87 -8.90
C THR A 121 -11.77 12.76 -9.73
N LEU A 122 -13.09 12.73 -9.47
CA LEU A 122 -14.06 13.57 -10.19
C LEU A 122 -13.82 15.05 -9.93
N ILE A 123 -13.54 15.44 -8.68
CA ILE A 123 -13.19 16.82 -8.33
C ILE A 123 -12.01 17.29 -9.16
N PHE A 124 -10.91 16.53 -9.18
CA PHE A 124 -9.71 16.90 -9.94
C PHE A 124 -9.93 16.89 -11.45
N PHE A 125 -10.71 15.94 -11.95
CA PHE A 125 -11.11 15.89 -13.35
C PHE A 125 -11.87 17.16 -13.76
N PHE A 126 -12.90 17.56 -13.01
CA PHE A 126 -13.66 18.77 -13.30
C PHE A 126 -12.85 20.06 -13.10
N CYS A 127 -11.97 20.12 -12.09
CA CYS A 127 -11.05 21.25 -11.92
C CYS A 127 -10.11 21.41 -13.12
N MET A 128 -9.48 20.33 -13.59
CA MET A 128 -8.61 20.38 -14.76
C MET A 128 -9.39 20.69 -16.04
N LEU A 129 -10.61 20.14 -16.19
CA LEU A 129 -11.50 20.46 -17.31
C LEU A 129 -11.87 21.95 -17.33
N ALA A 130 -12.17 22.54 -16.17
CA ALA A 130 -12.47 23.96 -16.05
C ALA A 130 -11.27 24.84 -16.44
N VAL A 131 -10.03 24.43 -16.09
CA VAL A 131 -8.80 25.13 -16.51
C VAL A 131 -8.63 25.11 -18.04
N VAL A 132 -8.85 23.95 -18.66
CA VAL A 132 -8.74 23.79 -20.13
C VAL A 132 -9.83 24.60 -20.84
N TRP A 133 -11.06 24.58 -20.32
CA TRP A 133 -12.18 25.39 -20.83
C TRP A 133 -11.90 26.89 -20.72
N TYR A 134 -11.41 27.37 -19.57
CA TYR A 134 -11.07 28.77 -19.36
C TYR A 134 -9.97 29.27 -20.33
N LYS A 135 -9.01 28.40 -20.67
CA LYS A 135 -7.96 28.70 -21.66
C LYS A 135 -8.43 28.65 -23.11
N GLY A 136 -9.66 28.20 -23.39
CA GLY A 136 -10.17 28.03 -24.75
C GLY A 136 -9.47 26.91 -25.53
N THR A 137 -8.85 25.95 -24.83
CA THR A 137 -8.17 24.82 -25.47
C THR A 137 -9.21 23.83 -26.02
N ASP A 138 -9.08 23.48 -27.29
CA ASP A 138 -9.99 22.52 -27.94
C ASP A 138 -9.77 21.10 -27.43
N LEU A 139 -10.79 20.50 -26.80
CA LEU A 139 -10.71 19.16 -26.22
C LEU A 139 -10.62 18.04 -27.27
N PHE A 140 -11.01 18.29 -28.52
CA PHE A 140 -11.09 17.28 -29.57
C PHE A 140 -10.13 17.55 -30.74
N ALA A 141 -9.22 18.51 -30.58
CA ALA A 141 -8.17 18.76 -31.57
C ALA A 141 -7.19 17.58 -31.69
N GLY A 142 -6.63 17.39 -32.89
CA GLY A 142 -5.61 16.38 -33.15
C GLY A 142 -4.22 16.83 -32.68
N TYR A 143 -3.87 16.54 -31.43
CA TYR A 143 -2.59 16.94 -30.82
C TYR A 143 -1.39 16.05 -31.16
N GLN A 144 -1.57 14.98 -31.94
CA GLN A 144 -0.49 14.06 -32.38
C GLN A 144 0.40 13.55 -31.23
N GLY A 145 -0.20 13.25 -30.07
CA GLY A 145 0.52 12.79 -28.88
C GLY A 145 1.26 13.89 -28.09
N ASN A 146 1.28 15.14 -28.56
CA ASN A 146 1.90 16.26 -27.87
C ASN A 146 0.98 16.79 -26.75
N PHE A 147 1.02 16.13 -25.60
CA PHE A 147 0.25 16.52 -24.42
C PHE A 147 0.70 17.87 -23.80
N TYR A 148 1.92 18.35 -24.10
CA TYR A 148 2.38 19.66 -23.62
C TYR A 148 1.64 20.84 -24.26
N ALA A 149 0.99 20.62 -25.40
CA ALA A 149 0.10 21.61 -26.01
C ALA A 149 -1.15 21.89 -25.15
N ILE A 150 -1.56 20.94 -24.31
CA ILE A 150 -2.71 21.06 -23.41
C ILE A 150 -2.26 21.56 -22.04
N PHE A 151 -1.29 20.86 -21.45
CA PHE A 151 -0.70 21.20 -20.16
C PHE A 151 0.81 21.42 -20.31
N PRO A 152 1.31 22.67 -20.23
CA PRO A 152 2.72 22.96 -20.38
C PRO A 152 3.60 22.17 -19.41
N HIS A 153 4.81 21.82 -19.84
CA HIS A 153 5.74 21.00 -19.05
C HIS A 153 5.92 21.53 -17.62
N ASN A 154 6.25 22.81 -17.46
CA ASN A 154 6.48 23.42 -16.14
C ASN A 154 5.26 23.36 -15.22
N PHE A 155 4.05 23.42 -15.78
CA PHE A 155 2.82 23.26 -15.01
C PHE A 155 2.70 21.85 -14.46
N LEU A 156 2.92 20.83 -15.30
CA LEU A 156 2.89 19.43 -14.86
C LEU A 156 4.01 19.11 -13.86
N ALA A 157 5.23 19.57 -14.13
CA ALA A 157 6.38 19.37 -13.26
C ALA A 157 6.16 19.99 -11.87
N LEU A 158 5.63 21.22 -11.81
CA LEU A 158 5.33 21.89 -10.54
C LEU A 158 4.20 21.18 -9.79
N LEU A 159 3.06 20.92 -10.46
CA LEU A 159 1.88 20.35 -9.83
C LEU A 159 2.19 18.96 -9.25
N PHE A 160 2.66 18.03 -10.09
CA PHE A 160 2.93 16.67 -9.66
C PHE A 160 4.20 16.54 -8.81
N GLY A 161 5.21 17.40 -9.04
CA GLY A 161 6.39 17.46 -8.17
C GLY A 161 6.05 17.91 -6.76
N ALA A 162 5.18 18.92 -6.61
CA ALA A 162 4.68 19.36 -5.31
C ALA A 162 3.84 18.27 -4.63
N THR A 163 2.89 17.67 -5.35
CA THR A 163 2.05 16.58 -4.80
C THR A 163 2.90 15.38 -4.37
N PHE A 164 3.85 14.95 -5.20
CA PHE A 164 4.78 13.86 -4.88
C PHE A 164 5.62 14.17 -3.63
N THR A 165 6.16 15.39 -3.54
CA THR A 165 6.97 15.82 -2.39
C THR A 165 6.15 15.77 -1.11
N VAL A 166 4.93 16.32 -1.13
CA VAL A 166 4.01 16.25 0.02
C VAL A 166 3.74 14.81 0.41
N ALA A 167 3.43 13.93 -0.55
CA ALA A 167 3.17 12.52 -0.28
C ALA A 167 4.34 11.81 0.42
N ILE A 168 5.56 12.00 -0.08
CA ILE A 168 6.78 11.42 0.49
C ILE A 168 7.06 11.97 1.89
N VAL A 169 6.87 13.27 2.13
CA VAL A 169 7.06 13.88 3.45
C VAL A 169 6.06 13.31 4.46
N LEU A 170 4.78 13.22 4.11
CA LEU A 170 3.76 12.69 5.02
C LEU A 170 3.99 11.21 5.34
N LEU A 171 4.34 10.41 4.32
CA LEU A 171 4.71 9.00 4.50
C LEU A 171 5.96 8.87 5.39
N GLY A 172 6.98 9.70 5.16
CA GLY A 172 8.21 9.71 5.94
C GLY A 172 7.97 10.07 7.42
N ILE A 173 7.05 10.99 7.71
CA ILE A 173 6.63 11.30 9.08
C ILE A 173 5.93 10.08 9.71
N GLY A 174 5.03 9.41 8.99
CA GLY A 174 4.34 8.21 9.48
C GLY A 174 5.31 7.07 9.79
N ILE A 175 6.21 6.75 8.86
CA ILE A 175 7.28 5.77 9.05
C ILE A 175 8.15 6.13 10.26
N SER A 176 8.52 7.42 10.40
CA SER A 176 9.35 7.87 11.52
C SER A 176 8.66 7.68 12.88
N LYS A 177 7.35 7.94 12.95
CA LYS A 177 6.56 7.72 14.18
C LYS A 177 6.47 6.22 14.51
N PHE A 178 6.13 5.39 13.51
CA PHE A 178 6.07 3.94 13.66
C PHE A 178 7.41 3.36 14.10
N TRP A 179 8.50 3.80 13.47
CA TRP A 179 9.87 3.38 13.80
C TRP A 179 10.23 3.75 15.24
N ARG A 180 9.99 4.99 15.67
CA ARG A 180 10.30 5.44 17.05
C ARG A 180 9.57 4.64 18.13
N GLN A 181 8.39 4.11 17.85
CA GLN A 181 7.66 3.28 18.79
C GLN A 181 8.17 1.83 18.76
N THR A 182 8.25 1.22 17.59
CA THR A 182 8.61 -0.19 17.43
C THR A 182 10.09 -0.47 17.63
N SER A 183 10.98 0.50 17.45
CA SER A 183 12.41 0.33 17.72
C SER A 183 12.71 0.13 19.21
N LYS A 184 11.79 0.49 20.11
CA LYS A 184 11.96 0.31 21.57
C LYS A 184 12.05 -1.15 21.98
N VAL A 185 11.46 -2.05 21.20
CA VAL A 185 11.45 -3.51 21.47
C VAL A 185 12.52 -4.27 20.68
N ILE A 186 13.34 -3.55 19.91
CA ILE A 186 14.49 -4.14 19.21
C ILE A 186 15.71 -4.01 20.13
N HIS A 187 16.24 -5.15 20.57
CA HIS A 187 17.47 -5.18 21.36
C HIS A 187 18.69 -5.06 20.45
N GLY A 188 19.56 -4.09 20.72
CA GLY A 188 20.77 -3.86 19.94
C GLY A 188 20.61 -2.76 18.88
N LYS A 189 21.67 -2.56 18.08
CA LYS A 189 21.67 -1.61 16.97
C LYS A 189 21.33 -2.35 15.69
N VAL A 190 20.67 -1.67 14.75
CA VAL A 190 20.46 -2.18 13.40
C VAL A 190 21.79 -2.18 12.66
N GLU A 191 22.26 -3.35 12.24
CA GLU A 191 23.53 -3.51 11.54
C GLU A 191 23.32 -3.61 10.01
N LYS A 192 24.42 -3.49 9.25
CA LYS A 192 24.36 -3.61 7.78
C LYS A 192 23.75 -4.94 7.30
N PRO A 193 24.07 -6.10 7.90
CA PRO A 193 23.44 -7.37 7.48
C PRO A 193 21.92 -7.37 7.66
N ASP A 194 21.41 -6.74 8.73
CA ASP A 194 19.97 -6.64 8.97
C ASP A 194 19.27 -5.86 7.87
N LEU A 195 19.88 -4.76 7.41
CA LEU A 195 19.36 -3.96 6.30
C LEU A 195 19.32 -4.76 5.00
N VAL A 196 20.38 -5.51 4.69
CA VAL A 196 20.42 -6.37 3.50
C VAL A 196 19.34 -7.45 3.57
N GLN A 197 19.20 -8.12 4.71
CA GLN A 197 18.18 -9.15 4.91
C GLN A 197 16.77 -8.55 4.81
N ALA A 198 16.53 -7.38 5.40
CA ALA A 198 15.26 -6.69 5.31
C ALA A 198 14.92 -6.33 3.86
N THR A 199 15.87 -5.75 3.11
CA THR A 199 15.70 -5.44 1.68
C THR A 199 15.38 -6.69 0.87
N GLN A 200 16.11 -7.79 1.08
CA GLN A 200 15.84 -9.05 0.39
C GLN A 200 14.44 -9.60 0.73
N ASN A 201 14.04 -9.55 2.00
CA ASN A 201 12.72 -10.01 2.44
C ASN A 201 11.59 -9.18 1.85
N VAL A 202 11.76 -7.86 1.73
CA VAL A 202 10.80 -6.95 1.07
C VAL A 202 10.71 -7.26 -0.41
N LEU A 203 11.84 -7.29 -1.12
CA LEU A 203 11.88 -7.52 -2.57
C LEU A 203 11.38 -8.91 -2.97
N THR A 204 11.54 -9.91 -2.11
CA THR A 204 11.03 -11.26 -2.39
C THR A 204 9.65 -11.51 -1.81
N LEU A 205 9.11 -10.59 -1.00
CA LEU A 205 7.89 -10.78 -0.20
C LEU A 205 7.97 -12.06 0.64
N LYS A 206 9.07 -12.23 1.40
CA LYS A 206 9.34 -13.42 2.22
C LYS A 206 8.16 -13.76 3.14
N TYR A 207 7.52 -12.77 3.72
CA TYR A 207 6.41 -12.96 4.66
C TYR A 207 5.06 -13.33 3.99
N LEU A 208 5.03 -13.43 2.66
CA LEU A 208 3.90 -13.96 1.86
C LEU A 208 4.19 -15.34 1.27
N ASP A 209 5.32 -15.97 1.59
CA ASP A 209 5.66 -17.31 1.09
C ASP A 209 5.16 -18.48 1.98
N GLY A 210 4.54 -18.16 3.12
CA GLY A 210 4.02 -19.13 4.09
C GLY A 210 5.08 -19.79 4.98
N GLY A 211 6.30 -19.25 5.10
CA GLY A 211 7.39 -19.83 5.91
C GLY A 211 8.02 -21.07 5.27
N HIS A 212 7.19 -22.04 4.89
CA HIS A 212 7.51 -23.27 4.17
C HIS A 212 7.61 -23.11 2.63
N GLY A 213 7.45 -21.89 2.10
CA GLY A 213 7.63 -21.61 0.67
C GLY A 213 6.54 -22.14 -0.26
N LYS A 214 5.40 -22.62 0.26
CA LYS A 214 4.25 -23.08 -0.56
C LYS A 214 3.17 -21.99 -0.74
N GLY A 215 3.31 -20.86 -0.06
CA GLY A 215 2.43 -19.70 -0.17
C GLY A 215 1.39 -19.66 0.94
N CYS A 216 0.37 -18.84 0.74
CA CYS A 216 -0.68 -18.55 1.72
C CYS A 216 -2.01 -19.20 1.35
N ASN A 217 -2.92 -19.23 2.31
CA ASN A 217 -4.30 -19.65 2.10
C ASN A 217 -5.15 -18.45 1.66
N GLU A 218 -6.09 -18.69 0.75
CA GLU A 218 -7.01 -17.65 0.26
C GLU A 218 -8.46 -17.92 0.67
N GLN A 219 -9.17 -18.74 -0.11
CA GLN A 219 -10.57 -19.08 0.12
C GLN A 219 -10.74 -20.39 0.91
N ASP A 220 -9.74 -21.28 0.84
CA ASP A 220 -9.76 -22.65 1.34
C ASP A 220 -8.40 -23.04 1.95
N ASP A 221 -8.31 -24.28 2.44
CA ASP A 221 -7.14 -24.84 3.14
C ASP A 221 -5.93 -25.07 2.22
N ARG A 222 -6.04 -24.85 0.90
CA ARG A 222 -4.93 -25.07 -0.04
C ARG A 222 -3.93 -23.91 0.01
N TYR A 223 -2.65 -24.25 0.11
CA TYR A 223 -1.57 -23.29 -0.09
C TYR A 223 -1.45 -22.84 -1.55
N THR A 224 -1.28 -21.54 -1.75
CA THR A 224 -1.06 -20.94 -3.06
C THR A 224 -0.10 -19.75 -3.01
N GLN A 225 0.76 -19.66 -4.03
CA GLN A 225 1.65 -18.51 -4.23
C GLN A 225 0.99 -17.36 -4.99
N ILE A 226 -0.27 -17.52 -5.42
CA ILE A 226 -0.91 -16.59 -6.35
C ILE A 226 -1.01 -15.17 -5.79
N ARG A 227 -1.25 -15.02 -4.48
CA ARG A 227 -1.26 -13.70 -3.83
C ARG A 227 0.10 -13.04 -3.89
N ARG A 228 1.19 -13.78 -3.67
CA ARG A 228 2.56 -13.28 -3.78
C ARG A 228 2.88 -12.85 -5.22
N VAL A 229 2.45 -13.64 -6.21
CA VAL A 229 2.59 -13.28 -7.64
C VAL A 229 1.87 -11.98 -7.96
N PHE A 230 0.61 -11.82 -7.54
CA PHE A 230 -0.13 -10.58 -7.79
C PHE A 230 0.45 -9.37 -7.07
N HIS A 231 0.98 -9.52 -5.85
CA HIS A 231 1.72 -8.44 -5.19
C HIS A 231 3.00 -8.07 -5.95
N HIS A 232 3.75 -9.04 -6.47
CA HIS A 232 4.95 -8.78 -7.28
C HIS A 232 4.61 -8.07 -8.58
N LEU A 233 3.54 -8.46 -9.27
CA LEU A 233 3.07 -7.75 -10.46
C LEU A 233 2.69 -6.29 -10.14
N THR A 234 2.03 -6.04 -9.01
CA THR A 234 1.73 -4.68 -8.54
C THR A 234 3.01 -3.90 -8.22
N PHE A 235 3.90 -4.46 -7.40
CA PHE A 235 5.12 -3.79 -6.93
C PHE A 235 6.08 -3.48 -8.08
N TYR A 236 6.45 -4.50 -8.86
CA TYR A 236 7.34 -4.32 -10.01
C TYR A 236 6.66 -3.54 -11.13
N GLY A 237 5.34 -3.66 -11.30
CA GLY A 237 4.58 -2.81 -12.20
C GLY A 237 4.72 -1.33 -11.86
N PHE A 238 4.55 -0.98 -10.59
CA PHE A 238 4.78 0.39 -10.10
C PHE A 238 6.23 0.83 -10.25
N MET A 239 7.21 -0.01 -9.93
CA MET A 239 8.64 0.30 -10.11
C MET A 239 9.01 0.56 -11.57
N LEU A 240 8.43 -0.19 -12.51
CA LEU A 240 8.63 0.03 -13.95
C LEU A 240 7.99 1.34 -14.42
N CYS A 241 6.78 1.69 -13.94
CA CYS A 241 6.18 3.00 -14.21
C CYS A 241 7.01 4.15 -13.63
N PHE A 242 7.53 3.99 -12.41
CA PHE A 242 8.43 4.97 -11.80
C PHE A 242 9.73 5.12 -12.60
N ALA A 243 10.32 4.00 -13.03
CA ALA A 243 11.50 4.00 -13.89
C ALA A 243 11.23 4.67 -15.25
N ALA A 244 10.05 4.46 -15.84
CA ALA A 244 9.63 5.14 -17.07
C ALA A 244 9.66 6.67 -16.91
N THR A 245 9.07 7.18 -15.83
CA THR A 245 9.10 8.62 -15.50
C THR A 245 10.52 9.11 -15.23
N GLY A 246 11.33 8.35 -14.49
CA GLY A 246 12.73 8.69 -14.23
C GLY A 246 13.56 8.79 -15.51
N VAL A 247 13.44 7.83 -16.42
CA VAL A 247 14.11 7.84 -17.73
C VAL A 247 13.59 9.01 -18.58
N ALA A 248 12.29 9.27 -18.59
CA ALA A 248 11.72 10.41 -19.31
C ALA A 248 12.25 11.77 -18.78
N THR A 249 12.45 11.90 -17.47
CA THR A 249 13.06 13.09 -16.85
C THR A 249 14.52 13.24 -17.27
N LEU A 250 15.29 12.14 -17.28
CA LEU A 250 16.68 12.16 -17.78
C LEU A 250 16.74 12.52 -19.26
N TYR A 251 15.84 11.97 -20.07
CA TYR A 251 15.74 12.29 -21.49
C TYR A 251 15.50 13.78 -21.69
N HIS A 252 14.54 14.35 -20.95
CA HIS A 252 14.19 15.76 -21.07
C HIS A 252 15.31 16.71 -20.62
N TYR A 253 15.84 16.54 -19.39
CA TYR A 253 16.76 17.53 -18.82
C TYR A 253 18.24 17.28 -19.14
N PHE A 254 18.63 16.03 -19.38
CA PHE A 254 20.05 15.69 -19.62
C PHE A 254 20.36 15.45 -21.10
N LEU A 255 19.42 14.88 -21.86
CA LEU A 255 19.63 14.54 -23.27
C LEU A 255 18.88 15.46 -24.25
N ASP A 256 18.11 16.42 -23.75
CA ASP A 256 17.26 17.33 -24.55
C ASP A 256 16.24 16.58 -25.46
N LEU A 257 15.92 15.33 -25.10
CA LEU A 257 14.95 14.49 -25.80
C LEU A 257 13.56 14.73 -25.22
N HIS A 258 12.68 15.32 -26.01
CA HIS A 258 11.35 15.73 -25.59
C HIS A 258 10.26 14.75 -26.03
N ALA A 259 9.20 14.64 -25.23
CA ALA A 259 7.97 13.96 -25.63
C ALA A 259 7.30 14.71 -26.80
N PRO A 260 6.56 14.03 -27.71
CA PRO A 260 6.12 12.64 -27.64
C PRO A 260 7.21 11.61 -28.02
N TYR A 261 7.38 10.58 -27.19
CA TYR A 261 8.36 9.52 -27.46
C TYR A 261 7.83 8.42 -28.40
N PRO A 262 8.68 7.82 -29.26
CA PRO A 262 8.33 6.65 -30.05
C PRO A 262 7.84 5.46 -29.21
N TYR A 263 7.02 4.58 -29.78
CA TYR A 263 6.46 3.41 -29.06
C TYR A 263 7.53 2.45 -28.52
N LEU A 264 8.67 2.33 -29.21
CA LEU A 264 9.79 1.46 -28.81
C LEU A 264 10.84 2.18 -27.95
N SER A 265 10.57 3.43 -27.54
CA SER A 265 11.46 4.13 -26.63
C SER A 265 11.43 3.48 -25.24
N LEU A 266 12.54 3.60 -24.52
CA LEU A 266 12.66 3.02 -23.18
C LEU A 266 11.57 3.51 -22.20
N PRO A 267 11.22 4.82 -22.11
CA PRO A 267 10.11 5.27 -21.26
C PRO A 267 8.78 4.59 -21.59
N VAL A 268 8.46 4.44 -22.88
CA VAL A 268 7.17 3.85 -23.29
C VAL A 268 7.12 2.35 -22.99
N ILE A 269 8.21 1.62 -23.24
CA ILE A 269 8.27 0.17 -22.95
C ILE A 269 8.13 -0.07 -21.44
N LEU A 270 8.91 0.65 -20.63
CA LEU A 270 8.85 0.54 -19.17
C LEU A 270 7.47 0.90 -18.65
N GLY A 271 6.88 2.00 -19.13
CA GLY A 271 5.55 2.44 -18.72
C GLY A 271 4.44 1.47 -19.14
N THR A 272 4.54 0.88 -20.33
CA THR A 272 3.55 -0.09 -20.83
C THR A 272 3.61 -1.40 -20.05
N LEU A 273 4.81 -1.96 -19.86
CA LEU A 273 4.97 -3.18 -19.05
C LEU A 273 4.57 -2.94 -17.59
N GLY A 274 4.95 -1.78 -17.04
CA GLY A 274 4.55 -1.36 -15.71
C GLY A 274 3.03 -1.23 -15.55
N GLY A 275 2.37 -0.58 -16.51
CA GLY A 275 0.92 -0.45 -16.59
C GLY A 275 0.21 -1.80 -16.66
N ILE A 276 0.70 -2.73 -17.48
CA ILE A 276 0.14 -4.10 -17.55
C ILE A 276 0.26 -4.80 -16.20
N GLY A 277 1.43 -4.71 -15.54
CA GLY A 277 1.63 -5.25 -14.19
C GLY A 277 0.64 -4.67 -13.16
N LEU A 278 0.41 -3.35 -13.22
CA LEU A 278 -0.55 -2.63 -12.37
C LEU A 278 -2.02 -2.82 -12.74
N VAL A 279 -2.32 -3.43 -13.89
CA VAL A 279 -3.67 -3.94 -14.18
C VAL A 279 -3.81 -5.35 -13.63
N VAL A 280 -2.92 -6.27 -14.02
CA VAL A 280 -3.04 -7.70 -13.69
C VAL A 280 -2.88 -7.95 -12.19
N GLY A 281 -1.88 -7.33 -11.54
CA GLY A 281 -1.61 -7.50 -10.12
C GLY A 281 -2.80 -7.06 -9.25
N PRO A 282 -3.20 -5.78 -9.28
CA PRO A 282 -4.34 -5.27 -8.52
C PRO A 282 -5.67 -5.95 -8.87
N ALA A 283 -5.93 -6.32 -10.12
CA ALA A 283 -7.14 -7.07 -10.49
C ALA A 283 -7.17 -8.45 -9.82
N GLY A 284 -6.03 -9.14 -9.83
CA GLY A 284 -5.86 -10.40 -9.11
C GLY A 284 -6.01 -10.24 -7.60
N LEU A 285 -5.44 -9.19 -7.01
CA LEU A 285 -5.62 -8.88 -5.59
C LEU A 285 -7.06 -8.55 -5.22
N LEU A 286 -7.79 -7.84 -6.10
CA LEU A 286 -9.21 -7.57 -5.91
C LEU A 286 -10.01 -8.87 -5.90
N TYR A 287 -9.76 -9.74 -6.87
CA TYR A 287 -10.41 -11.05 -6.96
C TYR A 287 -10.16 -11.87 -5.68
N LEU A 288 -8.92 -11.96 -5.23
CA LEU A 288 -8.58 -12.64 -3.97
C LEU A 288 -9.22 -11.99 -2.75
N ASN A 289 -9.24 -10.66 -2.66
CA ASN A 289 -9.90 -9.93 -1.57
C ASN A 289 -11.41 -10.22 -1.49
N LEU A 290 -12.07 -10.37 -2.64
CA LEU A 290 -13.49 -10.70 -2.72
C LEU A 290 -13.78 -12.16 -2.31
N LYS A 291 -12.89 -13.09 -2.66
CA LYS A 291 -13.05 -14.54 -2.38
C LYS A 291 -12.47 -15.00 -1.05
N ARG A 292 -11.72 -14.14 -0.36
CA ARG A 292 -11.02 -14.48 0.88
C ARG A 292 -11.95 -15.04 1.96
N HIS A 293 -11.49 -16.05 2.67
CA HIS A 293 -12.22 -16.62 3.81
C HIS A 293 -12.57 -15.55 4.86
N PRO A 294 -13.81 -15.48 5.38
CA PRO A 294 -14.25 -14.42 6.28
C PRO A 294 -13.44 -14.28 7.58
N LEU A 295 -12.80 -15.36 8.03
CA LEU A 295 -12.00 -15.36 9.26
C LEU A 295 -10.54 -14.91 9.04
N HIS A 296 -10.06 -14.70 7.80
CA HIS A 296 -8.65 -14.39 7.52
C HIS A 296 -8.25 -12.93 7.79
N GLY A 297 -9.19 -12.05 8.09
CA GLY A 297 -8.93 -10.64 8.30
C GLY A 297 -10.15 -9.93 8.85
N ASP A 298 -10.05 -8.61 8.90
CA ASP A 298 -11.11 -7.79 9.43
C ASP A 298 -12.02 -7.21 8.33
N ARG A 299 -13.31 -7.08 8.63
CA ARG A 299 -14.30 -6.54 7.69
C ARG A 299 -14.12 -5.04 7.50
N GLU A 300 -13.73 -4.32 8.55
CA GLU A 300 -13.55 -2.86 8.51
C GLU A 300 -12.30 -2.44 7.72
N GLN A 301 -11.39 -3.36 7.41
CA GLN A 301 -10.25 -3.09 6.54
C GLN A 301 -10.64 -3.07 5.04
N LYS A 302 -11.71 -3.78 4.66
CA LYS A 302 -12.08 -3.97 3.24
C LYS A 302 -12.31 -2.68 2.44
N PRO A 303 -12.95 -1.62 2.97
CA PRO A 303 -13.15 -0.38 2.23
C PRO A 303 -11.84 0.25 1.76
N VAL A 304 -10.84 0.36 2.64
CA VAL A 304 -9.51 0.93 2.32
C VAL A 304 -8.79 0.10 1.28
N ASP A 305 -8.64 -1.21 1.54
CA ASP A 305 -7.94 -2.13 0.64
C ASP A 305 -8.53 -2.05 -0.78
N ARG A 306 -9.86 -2.08 -0.88
CA ARG A 306 -10.57 -2.02 -2.18
C ARG A 306 -10.50 -0.65 -2.82
N GLY A 307 -10.56 0.42 -2.04
CA GLY A 307 -10.39 1.80 -2.52
C GLY A 307 -9.03 2.01 -3.16
N PHE A 308 -7.97 1.56 -2.49
CA PHE A 308 -6.60 1.66 -3.00
C PHE A 308 -6.40 0.77 -4.24
N ILE A 309 -6.87 -0.49 -4.21
CA ILE A 309 -6.80 -1.39 -5.38
C ILE A 309 -7.57 -0.82 -6.59
N PHE A 310 -8.77 -0.28 -6.37
CA PHE A 310 -9.56 0.36 -7.42
C PHE A 310 -8.83 1.56 -8.04
N LEU A 311 -8.18 2.38 -7.20
CA LEU A 311 -7.41 3.53 -7.66
C LEU A 311 -6.19 3.10 -8.49
N LEU A 312 -5.47 2.06 -8.08
CA LEU A 312 -4.36 1.51 -8.88
C LEU A 312 -4.83 0.99 -10.25
N LEU A 313 -6.00 0.33 -10.29
CA LEU A 313 -6.60 -0.15 -11.54
C LEU A 313 -6.99 1.00 -12.47
N ILE A 314 -7.64 2.04 -11.95
CA ILE A 314 -8.09 3.15 -12.80
C ILE A 314 -6.91 4.00 -13.29
N VAL A 315 -5.87 4.21 -12.47
CA VAL A 315 -4.64 4.90 -12.87
C VAL A 315 -3.92 4.14 -13.99
N SER A 316 -3.73 2.83 -13.83
CA SER A 316 -3.02 2.02 -14.83
C SER A 316 -3.82 1.82 -16.12
N ALA A 317 -5.12 1.54 -16.02
CA ALA A 317 -6.00 1.41 -17.17
C ALA A 317 -6.12 2.72 -17.96
N SER A 318 -6.27 3.86 -17.26
CA SER A 318 -6.30 5.18 -17.94
C SER A 318 -4.97 5.53 -18.58
N GLY A 319 -3.83 5.17 -17.98
CA GLY A 319 -2.51 5.39 -18.56
C GLY A 319 -2.28 4.57 -19.83
N LEU A 320 -2.65 3.29 -19.83
CA LEU A 320 -2.60 2.43 -21.02
C LEU A 320 -3.57 2.90 -22.11
N ALA A 321 -4.79 3.30 -21.74
CA ALA A 321 -5.75 3.86 -22.67
C ALA A 321 -5.23 5.15 -23.31
N LEU A 322 -4.68 6.08 -22.51
CA LEU A 322 -4.05 7.29 -23.00
C LEU A 322 -2.92 6.96 -24.00
N MET A 323 -2.08 5.98 -23.69
CA MET A 323 -1.00 5.55 -24.59
C MET A 323 -1.52 5.00 -25.92
N ALA A 324 -2.58 4.18 -25.89
CA ALA A 324 -3.20 3.59 -27.07
C ALA A 324 -3.88 4.66 -27.95
N PHE A 325 -4.54 5.64 -27.34
CA PHE A 325 -5.36 6.64 -28.02
C PHE A 325 -4.68 8.02 -28.15
N ARG A 326 -3.37 8.12 -27.89
CA ARG A 326 -2.61 9.39 -27.87
C ARG A 326 -2.65 10.19 -29.17
N ASN A 327 -2.89 9.54 -30.31
CA ASN A 327 -2.97 10.19 -31.63
C ASN A 327 -4.41 10.44 -32.08
N THR A 328 -5.39 10.29 -31.18
CA THR A 328 -6.82 10.49 -31.50
C THR A 328 -7.34 11.81 -30.90
N PRO A 329 -8.49 12.32 -31.39
CA PRO A 329 -9.19 13.46 -30.79
C PRO A 329 -9.48 13.31 -29.29
N TYR A 330 -9.55 12.09 -28.76
CA TYR A 330 -9.87 11.83 -27.36
C TYR A 330 -8.69 12.00 -26.40
N MET A 331 -7.48 12.26 -26.90
CA MET A 331 -6.27 12.35 -26.08
C MET A 331 -6.42 13.35 -24.92
N ALA A 332 -6.98 14.54 -25.16
CA ALA A 332 -7.08 15.57 -24.13
C ALA A 332 -7.96 15.12 -22.95
N LEU A 333 -9.12 14.53 -23.24
CA LEU A 333 -10.03 14.03 -22.21
C LEU A 333 -9.41 12.87 -21.42
N LEU A 334 -8.76 11.93 -22.11
CA LEU A 334 -8.06 10.81 -21.47
C LEU A 334 -6.88 11.28 -20.62
N LEU A 335 -6.14 12.30 -21.08
CA LEU A 335 -5.04 12.92 -20.34
C LEU A 335 -5.56 13.56 -19.05
N ILE A 336 -6.61 14.39 -19.14
CA ILE A 336 -7.21 15.04 -17.96
C ILE A 336 -7.67 13.97 -16.95
N PHE A 337 -8.34 12.93 -17.42
CA PHE A 337 -8.79 11.83 -16.57
C PHE A 337 -7.62 11.08 -15.92
N HIS A 338 -6.60 10.71 -16.70
CA HIS A 338 -5.42 10.03 -16.17
C HIS A 338 -4.71 10.89 -15.13
N LEU A 339 -4.44 12.17 -15.42
CA LEU A 339 -3.81 13.10 -14.50
C LEU A 339 -4.61 13.29 -13.20
N ALA A 340 -5.95 13.35 -13.28
CA ALA A 340 -6.80 13.39 -12.10
C ALA A 340 -6.63 12.15 -11.23
N THR A 341 -6.61 10.95 -11.83
CA THR A 341 -6.41 9.70 -11.08
C THR A 341 -5.02 9.62 -10.44
N VAL A 342 -3.96 10.06 -11.13
CA VAL A 342 -2.59 10.10 -10.60
C VAL A 342 -2.49 11.06 -9.43
N MET A 343 -3.14 12.24 -9.52
CA MET A 343 -3.15 13.21 -8.44
C MET A 343 -3.91 12.70 -7.22
N THR A 344 -5.06 12.04 -7.43
CA THR A 344 -5.79 11.34 -6.36
C THR A 344 -4.91 10.28 -5.71
N PHE A 345 -4.17 9.47 -6.48
CA PHE A 345 -3.27 8.45 -5.95
C PHE A 345 -2.20 9.01 -5.01
N PHE A 346 -1.44 10.02 -5.43
CA PHE A 346 -0.37 10.56 -4.59
C PHE A 346 -0.90 11.26 -3.33
N ILE A 347 -2.06 11.90 -3.40
CA ILE A 347 -2.66 12.58 -2.24
C ILE A 347 -3.19 11.57 -1.22
N THR A 348 -3.72 10.41 -1.66
CA THR A 348 -4.33 9.43 -0.74
C THR A 348 -3.36 8.36 -0.25
N MET A 349 -2.27 8.09 -0.98
CA MET A 349 -1.27 7.07 -0.62
C MET A 349 -0.72 7.18 0.83
N PRO A 350 -0.47 8.37 1.42
CA PRO A 350 0.01 8.45 2.80
C PRO A 350 -1.01 8.03 3.88
N PHE A 351 -2.26 7.80 3.49
CA PHE A 351 -3.38 7.53 4.39
C PHE A 351 -3.98 6.13 4.23
N GLY A 352 -3.47 5.34 3.26
CA GLY A 352 -4.09 4.12 2.75
C GLY A 352 -3.23 2.89 2.78
#